data_AF-A0A352VBP9-F1
#
_entry.id   AF-A0A352VBP9-F1
#
_cell.length_a   1.000
_cell.length_b   1.000
_cell.length_c   1.000
_cell.angle_alpha   90.00
_cell.angle_beta   90.00
_cell.angle_gamma   90.00
#
_symmetry.space_group_name_H-M   'P 1'
#
loop_
_entity.id
_entity.type
_entity.pdbx_description
1 polymer ?
#
loop_
_entity_poly.entity_id
_entity_poly.type
_entity_poly.pdbx_seq_one_letter_code
_entity_poly.pdbx_strand_id
1 'polypeptide(L)'
;MISDGRRYMDSDSIVFAPEDTNDEACLATQECWKVLIVDDEPEMHTLTKRVLSGFRFLDRRLHFMSAYSGIEAKQIMAGHNDIAVIFLDVVMEEEEAGLKVVKYIRDELKNNFVRIILRTGQPGSAPEEKIIVEYDINDYKEKTELTMRKLFTTLVTALRSYKDIVTIYKYKLGLEKIIKASANIFEIQSLKLFTTGVLIQLTSIVNFCGETTDIRNSAFAIKNTNGTFFVMGATGKYADAINMSLESVVPHNVFQLITQAFNEKKSIYTKNGYIAYLTNKNKSENIIYLEGCNDILSDMDKELINLFCLNVSIAFDNLTS
;
A
#
# COMPACT_ATOMS: atom_id res chain seq x y z
N MET A 1 -24.16 52.35 48.94
CA MET A 1 -23.40 52.19 47.68
C MET A 1 -22.80 50.79 47.69
N ILE A 2 -23.24 49.94 46.75
CA ILE A 2 -22.42 49.12 45.81
C ILE A 2 -21.05 48.67 46.39
N SER A 3 -20.57 47.42 46.38
CA SER A 3 -21.00 46.09 45.93
C SER A 3 -19.87 45.11 46.28
N ASP A 4 -20.23 43.84 46.48
CA ASP A 4 -19.55 42.59 46.11
C ASP A 4 -18.01 42.51 45.98
N GLY A 5 -17.45 41.45 46.59
CA GLY A 5 -16.04 41.09 46.50
C GLY A 5 -15.79 39.66 47.01
N ARG A 6 -16.20 38.66 46.22
CA ARG A 6 -15.76 37.25 46.37
C ARG A 6 -14.33 37.05 45.85
N ARG A 7 -13.74 35.93 46.32
CA ARG A 7 -12.46 35.25 46.00
C ARG A 7 -11.27 35.75 46.81
N TYR A 8 -10.46 34.88 47.42
CA TYR A 8 -9.96 33.60 46.92
C TYR A 8 -9.94 32.52 48.01
N MET A 9 -10.55 31.36 47.74
CA MET A 9 -10.14 30.09 48.36
C MET A 9 -9.13 29.44 47.41
N ASP A 10 -8.01 29.10 48.00
CA ASP A 10 -6.85 28.42 47.46
C ASP A 10 -7.18 26.93 47.33
N SER A 11 -7.43 26.45 46.10
CA SER A 11 -7.45 25.02 45.77
C SER A 11 -7.55 24.84 44.26
N ASP A 12 -6.40 24.73 43.59
CA ASP A 12 -6.31 23.94 42.37
C ASP A 12 -4.95 23.23 42.40
N SER A 13 -4.94 22.11 43.11
CA SER A 13 -3.89 21.11 42.99
C SER A 13 -3.84 20.64 41.54
N ILE A 14 -2.75 20.96 40.84
CA ILE A 14 -2.47 20.42 39.51
C ILE A 14 -2.28 18.92 39.66
N VAL A 15 -3.31 18.16 39.32
CA VAL A 15 -3.22 16.70 39.17
C VAL A 15 -2.48 16.44 37.87
N PHE A 16 -1.21 16.05 37.97
CA PHE A 16 -0.47 15.50 36.85
C PHE A 16 -1.16 14.19 36.44
N ALA A 17 -1.78 14.18 35.26
CA ALA A 17 -2.18 12.94 34.62
C ALA A 17 -0.91 12.13 34.29
N PRO A 18 -0.90 10.81 34.52
CA PRO A 18 0.23 9.99 34.10
C PRO A 18 0.39 10.12 32.58
N GLU A 19 1.63 10.31 32.13
CA GLU A 19 1.97 10.22 30.71
C GLU A 19 1.56 8.86 30.19
N ASP A 20 0.60 8.82 29.26
CA ASP A 20 0.34 7.64 28.45
C ASP A 20 1.54 7.44 27.53
N THR A 21 2.61 6.83 28.05
CA THR A 21 3.68 6.21 27.27
C THR A 21 3.09 4.98 26.58
N ASN A 22 2.31 5.20 25.53
CA ASN A 22 1.74 4.13 24.71
C ASN A 22 2.07 4.33 23.22
N ASP A 23 3.30 4.78 22.96
CA ASP A 23 3.90 4.81 21.61
C ASP A 23 4.38 3.41 21.16
N GLU A 24 4.31 2.39 22.01
CA GLU A 24 4.69 1.01 21.71
C GLU A 24 3.49 0.06 21.63
N ALA A 25 2.55 0.30 20.70
CA ALA A 25 1.65 -0.75 20.18
C ALA A 25 0.92 -0.30 18.90
N CYS A 26 1.67 0.01 17.85
CA CYS A 26 1.16 -0.08 16.48
C CYS A 26 1.63 -1.39 15.85
N LEU A 27 1.35 -2.51 16.50
CA LEU A 27 1.54 -3.83 15.94
C LEU A 27 0.18 -4.39 15.53
N ALA A 28 0.05 -4.60 14.22
CA ALA A 28 -1.03 -5.32 13.54
C ALA A 28 -2.43 -4.68 13.67
N THR A 29 -2.80 -3.85 12.69
CA THR A 29 -3.99 -4.09 11.83
C THR A 29 -4.58 -2.85 11.12
N GLN A 30 -3.88 -1.71 11.16
CA GLN A 30 -4.18 -0.54 10.31
C GLN A 30 -2.85 0.06 9.81
N GLU A 31 -2.59 0.01 8.50
CA GLU A 31 -1.44 0.68 7.87
C GLU A 31 -1.45 2.17 8.24
N CYS A 32 -0.54 2.59 9.12
CA CYS A 32 -0.35 3.98 9.51
C CYS A 32 0.37 4.76 8.41
N TRP A 33 0.12 6.07 8.34
CA TRP A 33 0.92 6.96 7.49
C TRP A 33 2.23 7.28 8.20
N LYS A 34 3.35 6.79 7.66
CA LYS A 34 4.69 7.10 8.17
C LYS A 34 5.08 8.54 7.82
N VAL A 35 5.36 9.33 8.85
CA VAL A 35 5.79 10.72 8.74
C VAL A 35 7.14 10.85 9.44
N LEU A 36 8.16 11.27 8.71
CA LEU A 36 9.49 11.55 9.26
C LEU A 36 9.59 13.03 9.62
N ILE A 37 10.05 13.33 10.84
CA ILE A 37 10.42 14.67 11.28
C ILE A 37 11.95 14.70 11.37
N VAL A 38 12.56 15.65 10.68
CA VAL A 38 14.00 15.86 10.66
C VAL A 38 14.27 17.30 11.09
N ASP A 39 14.76 17.48 12.31
CA ASP A 39 15.05 18.76 12.94
C ASP A 39 16.04 18.48 14.08
N ASP A 40 17.05 19.32 14.27
CA ASP A 40 18.01 19.15 15.37
C ASP A 40 17.42 19.60 16.73
N GLU A 41 16.31 20.34 16.72
CA GLU A 41 15.59 20.81 17.90
C GLU A 41 14.56 19.78 18.44
N PRO A 42 14.76 19.16 19.62
CA PRO A 42 13.81 18.18 20.15
C PRO A 42 12.41 18.72 20.45
N GLU A 43 12.30 20.02 20.74
CA GLU A 43 11.03 20.68 20.97
C GLU A 43 10.16 20.67 19.71
N MET A 44 10.75 20.83 18.52
CA MET A 44 10.02 20.82 17.25
C MET A 44 9.39 19.46 16.96
N HIS A 45 10.05 18.37 17.37
CA HIS A 45 9.50 17.02 17.28
C HIS A 45 8.31 16.85 18.21
N THR A 46 8.47 17.25 19.47
CA THR A 46 7.44 17.14 20.51
C THR A 46 6.21 17.96 20.13
N LEU A 47 6.41 19.20 19.66
CA LEU A 47 5.34 20.06 19.18
C LEU A 47 4.63 19.42 17.99
N THR A 48 5.35 19.07 16.93
CA THR A 48 4.75 18.49 15.71
C THR A 48 3.93 17.23 16.03
N LYS A 49 4.45 16.31 16.85
CA LYS A 49 3.75 15.11 17.30
C LYS A 49 2.50 15.44 18.11
N ARG A 50 2.60 16.33 19.09
CA ARG A 50 1.47 16.74 19.95
C ARG A 50 0.33 17.31 19.11
N VAL A 51 0.66 18.19 18.18
CA VAL A 51 -0.27 18.88 17.28
C VAL A 51 -1.05 17.92 16.39
N LEU A 52 -0.40 16.83 15.97
CA LEU A 52 -0.95 15.88 15.00
C LEU A 52 -1.37 14.53 15.60
N SER A 53 -1.20 14.34 16.92
CA SER A 53 -1.44 13.07 17.63
C SER A 53 -2.83 12.46 17.43
N GLY A 54 -3.87 13.30 17.37
CA GLY A 54 -5.26 12.88 17.14
C GLY A 54 -5.66 12.78 15.67
N PHE A 55 -4.76 13.08 14.73
CA PHE A 55 -5.10 13.19 13.32
C PHE A 55 -5.28 11.82 12.66
N ARG A 56 -6.33 11.71 11.83
CA ARG A 56 -6.56 10.58 10.94
C ARG A 56 -6.79 11.06 9.52
N PHE A 57 -6.22 10.35 8.57
CA PHE A 57 -6.48 10.55 7.15
C PHE A 57 -6.88 9.22 6.51
N LEU A 58 -8.08 9.16 5.94
CA LEU A 58 -8.69 7.93 5.42
C LEU A 58 -8.69 6.82 6.48
N ASP A 59 -9.14 7.16 7.68
CA ASP A 59 -9.23 6.31 8.88
C ASP A 59 -7.89 5.74 9.41
N ARG A 60 -6.78 6.06 8.77
CA ARG A 60 -5.42 5.68 9.20
C ARG A 60 -4.81 6.75 10.10
N ARG A 61 -4.16 6.30 11.18
CA ARG A 61 -3.37 7.16 12.09
C ARG A 61 -2.02 7.51 11.46
N LEU A 62 -1.34 8.51 12.03
CA LEU A 62 0.05 8.82 11.71
C LEU A 62 0.99 7.98 12.58
N HIS A 63 2.13 7.59 12.02
CA HIS A 63 3.25 7.05 12.76
C HIS A 63 4.46 7.96 12.55
N PHE A 64 4.96 8.54 13.64
CA PHE A 64 6.04 9.52 13.58
C PHE A 64 7.39 8.88 13.80
N MET A 65 8.30 9.13 12.87
CA MET A 65 9.72 8.84 12.99
C MET A 65 10.47 10.14 13.20
N SER A 66 11.61 10.08 13.89
CA SER A 66 12.40 11.26 14.24
C SER A 66 13.86 11.03 13.87
N ALA A 67 14.46 12.01 13.20
CA ALA A 67 15.89 12.12 12.98
C ALA A 67 16.34 13.50 13.47
N TYR A 68 17.46 13.57 14.17
CA TYR A 68 18.02 14.79 14.74
C TYR A 68 19.22 15.32 13.95
N SER A 69 19.56 14.67 12.85
CA SER A 69 20.63 15.09 11.94
C SER A 69 20.36 14.61 10.52
N GLY A 70 21.05 15.21 9.55
CA GLY A 70 21.00 14.75 8.17
C GLY A 70 21.47 13.31 8.00
N ILE A 71 22.44 12.85 8.79
CA ILE A 71 22.95 11.47 8.75
C ILE A 71 21.87 10.47 9.19
N GLU A 72 21.22 10.73 10.33
CA GLU A 72 20.13 9.89 10.83
C GLU A 72 18.97 9.84 9.85
N ALA A 73 18.61 10.98 9.25
CA ALA A 73 17.56 11.05 8.26
C ALA A 73 17.86 10.16 7.05
N LYS A 74 19.09 10.21 6.53
CA LYS A 74 19.53 9.34 5.43
C LYS A 74 19.46 7.86 5.80
N GLN A 75 19.89 7.49 7.01
CA GLN A 75 19.83 6.11 7.50
C GLN A 75 18.39 5.60 7.58
N ILE A 76 17.47 6.39 8.15
CA ILE A 76 16.05 6.05 8.22
C ILE A 76 15.46 5.90 6.81
N MET A 77 15.74 6.85 5.91
CA MET A 77 15.23 6.80 4.54
C MET A 77 15.76 5.60 3.74
N ALA A 78 16.99 5.15 4.01
CA ALA A 78 17.54 3.95 3.39
C ALA A 78 16.85 2.66 3.88
N GLY A 79 16.40 2.62 5.14
CA GLY A 79 15.67 1.49 5.73
C GLY A 79 14.17 1.46 5.40
N HIS A 80 13.60 2.59 4.97
CA HIS A 80 12.15 2.75 4.80
C HIS A 80 11.79 3.39 3.46
N ASN A 81 11.22 2.60 2.54
CA ASN A 81 10.74 3.08 1.25
C ASN A 81 9.28 3.60 1.26
N ASP A 82 8.57 3.41 2.37
CA ASP A 82 7.14 3.67 2.54
C ASP A 82 6.83 4.89 3.42
N ILE A 83 7.84 5.72 3.72
CA ILE A 83 7.63 7.03 4.33
C ILE A 83 6.85 7.91 3.36
N ALA A 84 5.69 8.41 3.82
CA ALA A 84 4.77 9.17 3.00
C ALA A 84 5.17 10.65 2.92
N VAL A 85 5.55 11.22 4.06
CA VAL A 85 5.83 12.65 4.23
C VAL A 85 7.07 12.85 5.10
N ILE A 86 7.88 13.85 4.75
CA ILE A 86 9.00 14.33 5.56
C ILE A 86 8.78 15.81 5.87
N PHE A 87 8.82 16.18 7.15
CA PHE A 87 9.07 17.55 7.59
C PHE A 87 10.56 17.70 7.84
N LEU A 88 11.24 18.49 7.04
CA LEU A 88 12.70 18.56 7.02
C LEU A 88 13.17 19.99 7.24
N ASP A 89 13.96 20.22 8.28
CA ASP A 89 14.67 21.49 8.44
C ASP A 89 15.78 21.64 7.40
N VAL A 90 15.94 22.86 6.88
CA VAL A 90 17.00 23.21 5.94
C VAL A 90 18.34 23.32 6.65
N VAL A 91 18.36 23.99 7.80
CA VAL A 91 19.55 24.33 8.58
C VAL A 91 19.57 23.44 9.81
N MET A 92 20.61 22.62 9.95
CA MET A 92 20.82 21.78 11.15
C MET A 92 22.31 21.82 11.52
N GLU A 93 23.03 20.70 11.34
CA GLU A 93 24.48 20.65 11.54
C GLU A 93 25.27 21.60 10.60
N GLU A 94 24.69 21.90 9.44
CA GLU A 94 25.23 22.78 8.40
C GLU A 94 24.08 23.59 7.76
N GLU A 95 24.41 24.73 7.13
CA GLU A 95 23.42 25.65 6.51
C GLU A 95 22.55 25.01 5.42
N GLU A 96 23.04 23.96 4.76
CA GLU A 96 22.31 23.24 3.70
C GLU A 96 22.14 21.75 4.00
N ALA A 97 22.21 21.35 5.28
CA ALA A 97 22.10 19.95 5.70
C ALA A 97 20.81 19.30 5.16
N GLY A 98 19.68 20.00 5.28
CA GLY A 98 18.40 19.52 4.75
C GLY A 98 18.41 19.32 3.24
N LEU A 99 18.96 20.28 2.48
CA LEU A 99 19.06 20.19 1.02
C LEU A 99 19.94 19.01 0.57
N LYS A 100 20.99 18.69 1.33
CA LYS A 100 21.82 17.49 1.10
C LYS A 100 21.05 16.19 1.36
N VAL A 101 20.14 16.17 2.34
CA VAL A 101 19.22 15.04 2.57
C VAL A 101 18.25 14.90 1.39
N VAL A 102 17.69 16.00 0.89
CA VAL A 102 16.79 15.96 -0.28
C VAL A 102 17.50 15.38 -1.50
N LYS A 103 18.71 15.87 -1.82
CA LYS A 103 19.53 15.33 -2.91
C LYS A 103 19.78 13.84 -2.75
N TYR A 104 20.14 13.38 -1.55
CA TYR A 104 20.31 11.96 -1.28
C TYR A 104 19.03 11.15 -1.58
N ILE A 105 17.86 11.62 -1.13
CA ILE A 105 16.58 10.93 -1.34
C ILE A 105 16.21 10.86 -2.83
N ARG A 106 16.40 11.95 -3.58
CA ARG A 106 16.02 12.05 -5.00
C ARG A 106 17.05 11.42 -5.94
N ASP A 107 18.33 11.63 -5.68
CA ASP A 107 19.40 11.24 -6.60
C ASP A 107 19.96 9.85 -6.30
N GLU A 108 20.13 9.49 -5.02
CA GLU A 108 20.74 8.21 -4.63
C GLU A 108 19.66 7.15 -4.39
N LEU A 109 18.67 7.42 -3.52
CA LEU A 109 17.59 6.47 -3.25
C LEU A 109 16.54 6.40 -4.37
N LYS A 110 16.52 7.38 -5.28
CA LYS A 110 15.52 7.52 -6.35
C LYS A 110 14.08 7.48 -5.83
N ASN A 111 13.85 7.91 -4.59
CA ASN A 111 12.52 7.92 -3.99
C ASN A 111 11.82 9.23 -4.37
N ASN A 112 11.15 9.23 -5.52
CA ASN A 112 10.34 10.36 -6.00
C ASN A 112 8.90 10.32 -5.45
N PHE A 113 8.57 9.32 -4.63
CA PHE A 113 7.23 9.14 -4.08
C PHE A 113 7.03 9.93 -2.79
N VAL A 114 8.03 9.93 -1.90
CA VAL A 114 7.93 10.64 -0.61
C VAL A 114 7.75 12.13 -0.82
N ARG A 115 6.82 12.72 -0.07
CA ARG A 115 6.55 14.15 -0.11
C ARG A 115 7.44 14.89 0.89
N ILE A 116 8.26 15.81 0.40
CA ILE A 116 9.21 16.55 1.23
C ILE A 116 8.68 17.96 1.43
N ILE A 117 8.50 18.35 2.70
CA ILE A 117 8.12 19.70 3.12
C ILE A 117 9.31 20.28 3.85
N LEU A 118 9.96 21.27 3.22
CA LEU A 118 11.04 21.99 3.87
C LEU A 118 10.50 23.01 4.86
N ARG A 119 11.15 23.09 6.01
CA ARG A 119 10.93 24.09 7.05
C ARG A 119 12.24 24.85 7.24
N THR A 120 12.18 26.17 7.49
CA THR A 120 13.37 26.92 7.92
C THR A 120 13.00 28.01 8.90
N GLY A 121 13.86 28.27 9.89
CA GLY A 121 13.75 29.48 10.74
C GLY A 121 14.24 30.75 10.04
N GLN A 122 15.08 30.63 9.02
CA GLN A 122 15.66 31.74 8.26
C GLN A 122 15.71 31.37 6.76
N PRO A 123 14.95 32.06 5.89
CA PRO A 123 15.06 31.84 4.45
C PRO A 123 16.46 32.24 3.98
N GLY A 124 17.11 31.35 3.22
CA GLY A 124 18.41 31.63 2.59
C GLY A 124 18.30 32.69 1.49
N SER A 125 19.41 33.00 0.82
CA SER A 125 19.43 34.03 -0.23
C SER A 125 18.70 33.65 -1.52
N ALA A 126 18.37 32.36 -1.69
CA ALA A 126 17.68 31.86 -2.88
C ALA A 126 16.14 31.92 -2.70
N PRO A 127 15.38 32.35 -3.74
CA PRO A 127 13.91 32.37 -3.66
C PRO A 127 13.35 30.97 -3.43
N GLU A 128 12.33 30.85 -2.58
CA GLU A 128 11.68 29.57 -2.24
C GLU A 128 11.23 28.80 -3.49
N GLU A 129 10.64 29.52 -4.44
CA GLU A 129 10.15 29.00 -5.72
C GLU A 129 11.25 28.24 -6.49
N LYS A 130 12.48 28.75 -6.44
CA LYS A 130 13.63 28.15 -7.11
C LYS A 130 14.05 26.85 -6.42
N ILE A 131 14.09 26.85 -5.08
CA ILE A 131 14.41 25.65 -4.29
C ILE A 131 13.38 24.55 -4.55
N ILE A 132 12.09 24.91 -4.61
CA ILE A 132 11.01 23.96 -4.88
C ILE A 132 11.24 23.20 -6.18
N VAL A 133 11.56 23.91 -7.25
CA VAL A 133 11.76 23.31 -8.58
C VAL A 133 13.09 22.56 -8.67
N GLU A 134 14.19 23.13 -8.19
CA GLU A 134 15.53 22.53 -8.34
C GLU A 134 15.71 21.26 -7.52
N TYR A 135 15.09 21.18 -6.34
CA TYR A 135 15.25 20.05 -5.42
C TYR A 135 14.07 19.06 -5.44
N ASP A 136 13.07 19.27 -6.31
CA ASP A 136 11.86 18.44 -6.41
C ASP A 136 11.20 18.16 -5.04
N ILE A 137 11.00 19.24 -4.29
CA ILE A 137 10.27 19.22 -3.01
C ILE A 137 8.82 19.66 -3.22
N ASN A 138 7.96 19.36 -2.26
CA ASN A 138 6.51 19.51 -2.43
C ASN A 138 5.94 20.74 -1.72
N ASP A 139 6.65 21.27 -0.73
CA ASP A 139 6.31 22.53 -0.10
C ASP A 139 7.56 23.13 0.58
N TYR A 140 7.56 24.44 0.74
CA TYR A 140 8.56 25.19 1.49
C TYR A 140 7.82 26.15 2.44
N LYS A 141 8.21 26.17 3.72
CA LYS A 141 7.54 26.96 4.75
C LYS A 141 8.51 27.53 5.77
N GLU A 142 8.32 28.79 6.13
CA GLU A 142 8.99 29.36 7.30
C GLU A 142 8.42 28.76 8.61
N LYS A 143 9.29 28.43 9.58
CA LYS A 143 8.93 27.91 10.91
C LYS A 143 7.97 28.88 11.64
N THR A 144 8.18 30.18 11.48
CA THR A 144 7.39 31.27 12.08
C THR A 144 5.96 31.37 11.54
N GLU A 145 5.75 30.97 10.27
CA GLU A 145 4.46 31.06 9.61
C GLU A 145 3.58 29.81 9.79
N LEU A 146 4.13 28.75 10.38
CA LEU A 146 3.53 27.42 10.42
C LEU A 146 2.50 27.28 11.54
N THR A 147 1.35 27.93 11.38
CA THR A 147 0.22 27.70 12.30
C THR A 147 -0.27 26.24 12.24
N MET A 148 -0.88 25.78 13.33
CA MET A 148 -1.57 24.48 13.43
C MET A 148 -2.43 24.14 12.20
N ARG A 149 -3.22 25.11 11.75
CA ARG A 149 -4.15 24.96 10.62
C ARG A 149 -3.40 24.83 9.29
N LYS A 150 -2.32 25.59 9.11
CA LYS A 150 -1.45 25.48 7.92
C LYS A 150 -0.75 24.11 7.90
N LEU A 151 -0.14 23.70 9.01
CA LEU A 151 0.53 22.39 9.14
C LEU A 151 -0.43 21.23 8.80
N PHE A 152 -1.66 21.28 9.33
CA PHE A 152 -2.70 20.30 9.01
C PHE A 152 -3.02 20.25 7.50
N THR A 153 -3.23 21.42 6.89
CA THR A 153 -3.64 21.50 5.48
C THR A 153 -2.51 21.04 4.55
N THR A 154 -1.27 21.41 4.87
CA THR A 154 -0.07 20.95 4.18
C THR A 154 0.08 19.43 4.29
N LEU A 155 -0.08 18.86 5.49
CA LEU A 155 0.00 17.41 5.70
C LEU A 155 -1.07 16.64 4.90
N VAL A 156 -2.33 17.09 4.96
CA VAL A 156 -3.42 16.47 4.19
C VAL A 156 -3.13 16.49 2.69
N THR A 157 -2.61 17.61 2.19
CA THR A 157 -2.27 17.77 0.76
C THR A 157 -1.13 16.84 0.37
N ALA A 158 -0.08 16.76 1.20
CA ALA A 158 1.04 15.85 1.00
C ALA A 158 0.61 14.38 1.04
N LEU A 159 -0.13 13.95 2.06
CA LEU A 159 -0.61 12.56 2.18
C LEU A 159 -1.50 12.16 1.01
N ARG A 160 -2.40 13.05 0.57
CA ARG A 160 -3.23 12.80 -0.61
C ARG A 160 -2.36 12.65 -1.87
N SER A 161 -1.42 13.57 -2.10
CA SER A 161 -0.49 13.51 -3.23
C SER A 161 0.35 12.23 -3.23
N TYR A 162 0.87 11.82 -2.07
CA TYR A 162 1.60 10.56 -1.91
C TYR A 162 0.73 9.35 -2.29
N LYS A 163 -0.49 9.27 -1.74
CA LYS A 163 -1.42 8.19 -2.06
C LYS A 163 -1.68 8.12 -3.56
N ASP A 164 -1.96 9.25 -4.19
CA ASP A 164 -2.34 9.31 -5.60
C ASP A 164 -1.19 8.86 -6.50
N ILE A 165 0.05 9.34 -6.26
CA ILE A 165 1.20 8.94 -7.08
C ILE A 165 1.57 7.47 -6.89
N VAL A 166 1.49 6.94 -5.68
CA VAL A 166 1.75 5.51 -5.41
C VAL A 166 0.69 4.65 -6.10
N THR A 167 -0.56 5.10 -6.10
CA THR A 167 -1.67 4.43 -6.80
C THR A 167 -1.43 4.41 -8.31
N ILE A 168 -1.06 5.56 -8.91
CA ILE A 168 -0.72 5.66 -10.33
C ILE A 168 0.46 4.74 -10.68
N TYR A 169 1.50 4.73 -9.85
CA TYR A 169 2.66 3.87 -10.08
C TYR A 169 2.31 2.38 -10.05
N LYS A 170 1.43 1.96 -9.13
CA LYS A 170 0.91 0.59 -9.10
C LYS A 170 0.13 0.25 -10.36
N TYR A 171 -0.72 1.16 -10.85
CA TYR A 171 -1.42 0.96 -12.12
C TYR A 171 -0.45 0.85 -13.31
N LYS A 172 0.60 1.69 -13.36
CA LYS A 172 1.65 1.60 -14.37
C LYS A 172 2.34 0.23 -14.34
N LEU A 173 2.78 -0.23 -13.17
CA LEU A 173 3.42 -1.54 -13.03
C LEU A 173 2.47 -2.69 -13.42
N GLY A 174 1.19 -2.59 -13.06
CA GLY A 174 0.16 -3.53 -13.48
C GLY A 174 0.03 -3.60 -15.00
N LEU A 175 -0.04 -2.45 -15.66
CA LEU A 175 -0.13 -2.37 -17.11
C LEU A 175 1.12 -2.88 -17.82
N GLU A 176 2.33 -2.55 -17.32
CA GLU A 176 3.59 -3.06 -17.88
C GLU A 176 3.66 -4.59 -17.82
N LYS A 177 3.18 -5.19 -16.73
CA LYS A 177 3.10 -6.65 -16.59
C LYS A 177 2.10 -7.25 -17.58
N ILE A 178 0.95 -6.61 -17.81
CA ILE A 178 -0.04 -7.04 -18.82
C ILE A 178 0.60 -7.02 -20.22
N ILE A 179 1.28 -5.93 -20.58
CA ILE A 179 1.95 -5.79 -21.89
C ILE A 179 3.03 -6.87 -22.05
N LYS A 180 3.89 -7.07 -21.04
CA LYS A 180 4.94 -8.11 -21.08
C LYS A 180 4.36 -9.51 -21.18
N ALA A 181 3.28 -9.80 -20.48
CA ALA A 181 2.59 -11.09 -20.56
C ALA A 181 1.95 -11.31 -21.95
N SER A 182 1.45 -10.25 -22.60
CA SER A 182 0.89 -10.33 -23.96
C SER A 182 1.95 -10.54 -25.06
N ALA A 183 3.22 -10.18 -24.82
CA ALA A 183 4.30 -10.34 -25.79
C ALA A 183 4.84 -11.79 -25.90
N ASN A 184 4.54 -12.67 -24.94
CA ASN A 184 5.05 -14.05 -24.87
C ASN A 184 4.10 -15.10 -25.49
N ILE A 185 3.24 -14.70 -26.43
CA ILE A 185 2.17 -15.54 -27.02
C ILE A 185 2.70 -16.62 -28.00
N PHE A 186 4.01 -16.86 -28.10
CA PHE A 186 4.56 -17.97 -28.89
C PHE A 186 5.25 -19.02 -28.01
N GLU A 187 4.80 -20.27 -28.15
CA GLU A 187 5.24 -21.55 -27.56
C GLU A 187 4.57 -22.07 -26.27
N ILE A 188 4.31 -23.39 -26.27
CA ILE A 188 3.49 -24.14 -25.28
C ILE A 188 4.06 -24.10 -23.86
N GLN A 189 5.37 -23.90 -23.68
CA GLN A 189 5.99 -23.67 -22.36
C GLN A 189 5.69 -22.25 -21.83
N SER A 190 5.55 -21.28 -22.72
CA SER A 190 5.21 -19.89 -22.40
C SER A 190 3.83 -19.80 -21.75
N LEU A 191 2.92 -20.75 -22.02
CA LEU A 191 1.55 -20.66 -21.51
C LEU A 191 1.37 -21.13 -20.07
N LYS A 192 2.07 -22.18 -19.61
CA LYS A 192 2.07 -22.56 -18.18
C LYS A 192 2.67 -21.45 -17.32
N LEU A 193 3.77 -20.87 -17.80
CA LEU A 193 4.42 -19.71 -17.21
C LEU A 193 3.49 -18.49 -17.26
N PHE A 194 2.74 -18.29 -18.35
CA PHE A 194 1.75 -17.23 -18.48
C PHE A 194 0.61 -17.39 -17.47
N THR A 195 -0.07 -18.54 -17.42
CA THR A 195 -1.17 -18.80 -16.49
C THR A 195 -0.70 -18.62 -15.05
N THR A 196 0.46 -19.16 -14.71
CA THR A 196 1.07 -18.98 -13.38
C THR A 196 1.38 -17.51 -13.10
N GLY A 197 1.95 -16.79 -14.06
CA GLY A 197 2.24 -15.36 -13.96
C GLY A 197 0.98 -14.51 -13.77
N VAL A 198 -0.11 -14.82 -14.46
CA VAL A 198 -1.40 -14.15 -14.28
C VAL A 198 -2.00 -14.45 -12.91
N LEU A 199 -1.94 -15.71 -12.44
CA LEU A 199 -2.41 -16.07 -11.09
C LEU A 199 -1.60 -15.37 -9.99
N ILE A 200 -0.29 -15.19 -10.17
CA ILE A 200 0.56 -14.39 -9.26
C ILE A 200 0.10 -12.93 -9.22
N GLN A 201 -0.27 -12.33 -10.36
CA GLN A 201 -0.78 -10.95 -10.37
C GLN A 201 -2.17 -10.84 -9.74
N LEU A 202 -3.05 -11.78 -10.06
CA LEU A 202 -4.42 -11.80 -9.56
C LEU A 202 -4.41 -11.94 -8.03
N THR A 203 -3.62 -12.87 -7.49
CA THR A 203 -3.41 -12.98 -6.04
C THR A 203 -2.80 -11.70 -5.45
N SER A 204 -1.83 -11.06 -6.11
CA SER A 204 -1.26 -9.79 -5.60
C SER A 204 -2.28 -8.64 -5.50
N ILE A 205 -3.24 -8.57 -6.44
CA ILE A 205 -4.27 -7.53 -6.50
C ILE A 205 -5.32 -7.74 -5.40
N VAL A 206 -5.81 -8.97 -5.25
CA VAL A 206 -6.84 -9.31 -4.26
C VAL A 206 -6.34 -9.09 -2.83
N ASN A 207 -5.05 -9.27 -2.60
CA ASN A 207 -4.44 -9.07 -1.29
C ASN A 207 -4.20 -7.61 -0.90
N PHE A 208 -4.57 -6.63 -1.73
CA PHE A 208 -4.56 -5.23 -1.31
C PHE A 208 -5.71 -4.89 -0.32
N CYS A 209 -6.64 -5.85 -0.10
CA CYS A 209 -7.82 -5.68 0.77
C CYS A 209 -7.80 -6.53 2.06
N GLY A 210 -6.75 -7.28 2.36
CA GLY A 210 -6.68 -8.14 3.55
C GLY A 210 -5.28 -8.28 4.13
N GLU A 211 -5.15 -8.07 5.43
CA GLU A 211 -3.91 -8.35 6.16
C GLU A 211 -3.76 -9.85 6.38
N THR A 212 -2.58 -10.40 6.08
CA THR A 212 -1.80 -11.31 6.97
C THR A 212 -0.58 -11.90 6.26
N THR A 213 0.58 -11.69 6.90
CA THR A 213 1.75 -12.58 7.03
C THR A 213 1.92 -13.76 6.06
N ASP A 214 2.94 -13.66 5.21
CA ASP A 214 3.98 -14.65 4.83
C ASP A 214 3.70 -16.17 4.64
N ILE A 215 2.45 -16.66 4.68
CA ILE A 215 2.13 -18.07 4.38
C ILE A 215 1.01 -18.17 3.34
N ARG A 216 1.45 -18.22 2.07
CA ARG A 216 0.85 -18.94 0.93
C ARG A 216 -0.53 -18.49 0.42
N ASN A 217 -0.58 -17.33 -0.24
CA ASN A 217 -1.60 -17.05 -1.23
C ASN A 217 -1.47 -18.03 -2.40
N SER A 218 -2.46 -18.90 -2.51
CA SER A 218 -2.42 -20.05 -3.41
C SER A 218 -3.62 -19.97 -4.33
N ALA A 219 -3.36 -20.08 -5.62
CA ALA A 219 -4.40 -20.06 -6.62
C ALA A 219 -4.08 -21.09 -7.68
N PHE A 220 -5.12 -21.61 -8.32
CA PHE A 220 -4.95 -22.47 -9.48
C PHE A 220 -6.05 -22.21 -10.50
N ALA A 221 -5.71 -22.49 -11.75
CA ALA A 221 -6.64 -22.52 -12.85
C ALA A 221 -6.80 -23.95 -13.34
N ILE A 222 -8.03 -24.40 -13.51
CA ILE A 222 -8.38 -25.75 -13.96
C ILE A 222 -9.20 -25.69 -15.24
N LYS A 223 -9.06 -26.76 -16.03
CA LYS A 223 -9.85 -27.00 -17.23
C LYS A 223 -10.62 -28.30 -17.05
N ASN A 224 -11.89 -28.31 -17.45
CA ASN A 224 -12.64 -29.55 -17.59
C ASN A 224 -12.31 -30.19 -18.93
N THR A 225 -11.82 -31.43 -18.90
CA THR A 225 -11.64 -32.27 -20.10
C THR A 225 -12.46 -33.54 -19.91
N ASN A 226 -13.57 -33.68 -20.65
CA ASN A 226 -14.44 -34.85 -20.64
C ASN A 226 -14.92 -35.28 -19.23
N GLY A 227 -15.22 -34.32 -18.36
CA GLY A 227 -15.73 -34.58 -17.01
C GLY A 227 -14.65 -34.68 -15.93
N THR A 228 -13.37 -34.57 -16.29
CA THR A 228 -12.25 -34.55 -15.33
C THR A 228 -11.60 -33.17 -15.28
N PHE A 229 -11.31 -32.66 -14.08
CA PHE A 229 -10.63 -31.39 -13.88
C PHE A 229 -9.13 -31.58 -13.75
N PHE A 230 -8.36 -30.88 -14.60
CA PHE A 230 -6.90 -30.85 -14.54
C PHE A 230 -6.40 -29.46 -14.21
N VAL A 231 -5.38 -29.38 -13.34
CA VAL A 231 -4.72 -28.12 -13.00
C VAL A 231 -3.81 -27.71 -14.15
N MET A 232 -4.04 -26.52 -14.71
CA MET A 232 -3.31 -26.01 -15.87
C MET A 232 -2.21 -25.00 -15.48
N GLY A 233 -2.41 -24.31 -14.38
CA GLY A 233 -1.43 -23.38 -13.80
C GLY A 233 -1.77 -23.12 -12.34
N ALA A 234 -0.75 -22.86 -11.54
CA ALA A 234 -0.91 -22.78 -10.10
C ALA A 234 0.19 -21.94 -9.44
N THR A 235 -0.12 -21.36 -8.29
CA THR A 235 0.81 -20.58 -7.46
C THR A 235 0.65 -20.96 -5.99
N GLY A 236 1.63 -20.56 -5.17
CA GLY A 236 1.65 -20.85 -3.74
C GLY A 236 1.74 -22.35 -3.48
N LYS A 237 0.91 -22.86 -2.57
CA LYS A 237 0.94 -24.28 -2.16
C LYS A 237 0.53 -25.26 -3.27
N TYR A 238 -0.04 -24.76 -4.38
CA TYR A 238 -0.45 -25.57 -5.52
C TYR A 238 0.57 -25.57 -6.65
N ALA A 239 1.72 -24.90 -6.52
CA ALA A 239 2.70 -24.76 -7.61
C ALA A 239 3.13 -26.10 -8.23
N ASP A 240 3.28 -27.14 -7.41
CA ASP A 240 3.67 -28.49 -7.85
C ASP A 240 2.49 -29.34 -8.37
N ALA A 241 1.26 -28.81 -8.33
CA ALA A 241 0.05 -29.53 -8.72
C ALA A 241 -0.28 -29.43 -10.22
N ILE A 242 0.54 -28.77 -11.01
CA ILE A 242 0.29 -28.58 -12.44
C ILE A 242 0.24 -29.94 -13.16
N ASN A 243 -0.75 -30.12 -14.03
CA ASN A 243 -1.15 -31.35 -14.71
C ASN A 243 -1.73 -32.46 -13.82
N MET A 244 -1.91 -32.24 -12.52
CA MET A 244 -2.55 -33.22 -11.64
C MET A 244 -4.08 -33.12 -11.73
N SER A 245 -4.76 -34.23 -11.41
CA SER A 245 -6.20 -34.25 -11.24
C SER A 245 -6.60 -33.46 -10.00
N LEU A 246 -7.60 -32.59 -10.12
CA LEU A 246 -8.05 -31.73 -9.03
C LEU A 246 -8.42 -32.53 -7.76
N GLU A 247 -9.03 -33.71 -7.91
CA GLU A 247 -9.43 -34.58 -6.78
C GLU A 247 -8.26 -34.94 -5.86
N SER A 248 -7.04 -35.00 -6.41
CA SER A 248 -5.82 -35.31 -5.66
C SER A 248 -5.11 -34.08 -5.07
N VAL A 249 -5.55 -32.87 -5.43
CA VAL A 249 -4.87 -31.61 -5.13
C VAL A 249 -5.55 -30.83 -4.02
N VAL A 250 -6.89 -30.87 -3.96
CA VAL A 250 -7.67 -30.08 -3.01
C VAL A 250 -8.49 -30.94 -2.04
N PRO A 251 -8.80 -30.44 -0.84
CA PRO A 251 -9.68 -31.13 0.08
C PRO A 251 -11.11 -31.27 -0.46
N HIS A 252 -11.85 -32.27 0.02
CA HIS A 252 -13.16 -32.64 -0.52
C HIS A 252 -14.19 -31.50 -0.55
N ASN A 253 -14.18 -30.61 0.46
CA ASN A 253 -15.08 -29.46 0.52
C ASN A 253 -14.81 -28.44 -0.63
N VAL A 254 -13.54 -28.20 -0.97
CA VAL A 254 -13.16 -27.28 -2.07
C VAL A 254 -13.55 -27.90 -3.40
N PHE A 255 -13.33 -29.21 -3.56
CA PHE A 255 -13.76 -29.95 -4.75
C PHE A 255 -15.28 -29.85 -4.99
N GLN A 256 -16.08 -30.01 -3.94
CA GLN A 256 -17.54 -29.88 -4.03
C GLN A 256 -17.97 -28.47 -4.45
N LEU A 257 -17.37 -27.42 -3.88
CA LEU A 257 -17.68 -26.03 -4.24
C LEU A 257 -17.31 -25.71 -5.69
N ILE A 258 -16.17 -26.20 -6.17
CA ILE A 258 -15.76 -26.05 -7.57
C ILE A 258 -16.73 -26.77 -8.50
N THR A 259 -17.12 -28.00 -8.15
CA THR A 259 -18.11 -28.78 -8.92
C THR A 259 -19.47 -28.08 -8.95
N GLN A 260 -19.88 -27.46 -7.83
CA GLN A 260 -21.09 -26.66 -7.76
C GLN A 260 -21.02 -25.45 -8.70
N ALA A 261 -19.94 -24.66 -8.63
CA ALA A 261 -19.73 -23.50 -9.51
C ALA A 261 -19.77 -23.88 -10.99
N PHE A 262 -19.19 -25.04 -11.33
CA PHE A 262 -19.22 -25.61 -12.68
C PHE A 262 -20.66 -25.94 -13.13
N ASN A 263 -21.40 -26.68 -12.31
CA ASN A 263 -22.76 -27.13 -12.65
C ASN A 263 -23.76 -25.97 -12.73
N GLU A 264 -23.64 -25.00 -11.81
CA GLU A 264 -24.48 -23.80 -11.79
C GLU A 264 -24.07 -22.75 -12.83
N LYS A 265 -22.90 -22.92 -13.45
CA LYS A 265 -22.30 -21.98 -14.42
C LYS A 265 -22.16 -20.57 -13.84
N LYS A 266 -21.76 -20.49 -12.58
CA LYS A 266 -21.69 -19.24 -11.81
C LYS A 266 -20.46 -19.21 -10.93
N SER A 267 -19.88 -18.03 -10.80
CA SER A 267 -18.83 -17.77 -9.83
C SER A 267 -19.40 -17.77 -8.40
N ILE A 268 -18.65 -18.31 -7.45
CA ILE A 268 -19.07 -18.51 -6.06
C ILE A 268 -18.05 -17.85 -5.13
N TYR A 269 -18.55 -17.04 -4.20
CA TYR A 269 -17.77 -16.53 -3.07
C TYR A 269 -17.88 -17.50 -1.90
N THR A 270 -16.76 -17.75 -1.25
CA THR A 270 -16.65 -18.66 -0.11
C THR A 270 -15.99 -17.91 1.04
N LYS A 271 -16.16 -18.40 2.27
CA LYS A 271 -15.57 -17.77 3.47
C LYS A 271 -14.05 -17.56 3.38
N ASN A 272 -13.35 -18.40 2.62
CA ASN A 272 -11.88 -18.42 2.54
C ASN A 272 -11.38 -18.29 1.09
N GLY A 273 -12.19 -17.76 0.16
CA GLY A 273 -11.76 -17.69 -1.23
C GLY A 273 -12.86 -17.42 -2.25
N TYR A 274 -12.45 -17.33 -3.50
CA TYR A 274 -13.34 -17.06 -4.64
C TYR A 274 -13.13 -18.11 -5.73
N ILE A 275 -14.25 -18.60 -6.28
CA ILE A 275 -14.28 -19.51 -7.42
C ILE A 275 -14.87 -18.76 -8.61
N ALA A 276 -14.05 -18.50 -9.63
CA ALA A 276 -14.48 -17.87 -10.87
C ALA A 276 -14.86 -18.94 -11.90
N TYR A 277 -16.11 -18.94 -12.37
CA TYR A 277 -16.55 -19.76 -13.50
C TYR A 277 -16.42 -18.96 -14.80
N LEU A 278 -15.76 -19.54 -15.80
CA LEU A 278 -15.42 -18.85 -17.05
C LEU A 278 -15.80 -19.71 -18.24
N THR A 279 -16.52 -19.11 -19.18
CA THR A 279 -16.82 -19.70 -20.48
C THR A 279 -16.36 -18.74 -21.57
N ASN A 280 -15.76 -19.28 -22.62
CA ASN A 280 -15.35 -18.50 -23.78
C ASN A 280 -16.24 -18.78 -25.00
N LYS A 281 -15.91 -18.14 -26.13
CA LYS A 281 -16.66 -18.27 -27.40
C LYS A 281 -16.62 -19.70 -27.97
N ASN A 282 -15.58 -20.47 -27.64
CA ASN A 282 -15.43 -21.86 -28.07
C ASN A 282 -16.11 -22.87 -27.11
N LYS A 283 -16.88 -22.38 -26.12
CA LYS A 283 -17.52 -23.19 -25.07
C LYS A 283 -16.55 -24.01 -24.22
N SER A 284 -15.28 -23.61 -24.17
CA SER A 284 -14.36 -24.19 -23.19
C SER A 284 -14.69 -23.59 -21.82
N GLU A 285 -14.95 -24.48 -20.86
CA GLU A 285 -15.37 -24.14 -19.50
C GLU A 285 -14.15 -24.29 -18.58
N ASN A 286 -13.72 -23.17 -18.00
CA ASN A 286 -12.54 -23.07 -17.14
C ASN A 286 -12.95 -22.53 -15.76
N ILE A 287 -12.22 -22.92 -14.73
CA ILE A 287 -12.42 -22.40 -13.38
C ILE A 287 -11.10 -21.89 -12.81
N ILE A 288 -11.17 -20.77 -12.09
CA ILE A 288 -10.05 -20.25 -11.31
C ILE A 288 -10.46 -20.27 -9.84
N TYR A 289 -9.64 -20.89 -9.01
CA TYR A 289 -9.78 -20.86 -7.56
C TYR A 289 -8.73 -19.93 -6.96
N LEU A 290 -9.19 -19.02 -6.12
CA LEU A 290 -8.37 -18.09 -5.35
C LEU A 290 -8.59 -18.37 -3.87
N GLU A 291 -7.54 -18.75 -3.16
CA GLU A 291 -7.57 -18.94 -1.72
C GLU A 291 -7.18 -17.65 -1.00
N GLY A 292 -7.83 -17.37 0.13
CA GLY A 292 -7.53 -16.20 0.96
C GLY A 292 -8.26 -14.92 0.55
N CYS A 293 -9.19 -14.98 -0.41
CA CYS A 293 -10.11 -13.88 -0.68
C CYS A 293 -11.21 -13.86 0.39
N ASN A 294 -11.05 -13.06 1.44
CA ASN A 294 -12.10 -12.84 2.43
C ASN A 294 -13.28 -12.03 1.81
N ASP A 295 -14.40 -11.93 2.52
CA ASP A 295 -15.66 -11.28 2.10
C ASP A 295 -15.58 -9.75 1.80
N ILE A 296 -14.38 -9.19 1.60
CA ILE A 296 -14.09 -7.74 1.47
C ILE A 296 -13.60 -7.40 0.05
N LEU A 297 -14.19 -8.02 -0.99
CA LEU A 297 -13.90 -7.63 -2.38
C LEU A 297 -14.85 -6.51 -2.82
N SER A 298 -14.30 -5.33 -3.14
CA SER A 298 -15.07 -4.23 -3.71
C SER A 298 -15.58 -4.58 -5.11
N ASP A 299 -16.62 -3.90 -5.61
CA ASP A 299 -17.13 -4.18 -6.96
C ASP A 299 -16.07 -3.95 -8.06
N MET A 300 -15.13 -3.03 -7.85
CA MET A 300 -13.98 -2.85 -8.74
C MET A 300 -13.03 -4.06 -8.73
N ASP A 301 -12.80 -4.68 -7.56
CA ASP A 301 -11.96 -5.87 -7.46
C ASP A 301 -12.60 -7.04 -8.22
N LYS A 302 -13.93 -7.16 -8.15
CA LYS A 302 -14.68 -8.18 -8.89
C LYS A 302 -14.56 -7.97 -10.40
N GLU A 303 -14.68 -6.73 -10.89
CA GLU A 303 -14.47 -6.40 -12.31
C GLU A 303 -13.06 -6.73 -12.76
N LEU A 304 -12.06 -6.37 -11.95
CA LEU A 304 -10.65 -6.62 -12.26
C LEU A 304 -10.34 -8.12 -12.28
N ILE A 305 -10.82 -8.89 -11.28
CA ILE A 305 -10.72 -10.35 -11.26
C ILE A 305 -11.36 -10.93 -12.52
N ASN A 306 -12.56 -10.50 -12.89
CA ASN A 306 -13.24 -10.98 -14.10
C ASN A 306 -12.42 -10.71 -15.38
N LEU A 307 -11.79 -9.54 -15.50
CA LEU A 307 -10.92 -9.21 -16.63
C LEU A 307 -9.68 -10.13 -16.71
N PHE A 308 -9.03 -10.38 -15.58
CA PHE A 308 -7.87 -11.28 -15.52
C PHE A 308 -8.24 -12.72 -15.85
N CYS A 309 -9.35 -13.18 -15.28
CA CYS A 309 -9.93 -14.48 -15.56
C CYS A 309 -10.22 -14.66 -17.07
N LEU A 310 -10.74 -13.63 -17.75
CA LEU A 310 -10.96 -13.66 -19.19
C LEU A 310 -9.65 -13.84 -19.97
N ASN A 311 -8.57 -13.14 -19.60
CA ASN A 311 -7.27 -13.27 -20.25
C ASN A 311 -6.66 -14.68 -20.08
N VAL A 312 -6.83 -15.28 -18.89
CA VAL A 312 -6.43 -16.66 -18.64
C VAL A 312 -7.24 -17.63 -19.52
N SER A 313 -8.55 -17.39 -19.65
CA SER A 313 -9.41 -18.22 -20.51
C SER A 313 -9.03 -18.12 -22.00
N ILE A 314 -8.63 -16.94 -22.49
CA ILE A 314 -8.17 -16.75 -23.88
C ILE A 314 -6.85 -17.48 -24.10
N ALA A 315 -5.91 -17.39 -23.16
CA ALA A 315 -4.67 -18.15 -23.22
C ALA A 315 -4.93 -19.65 -23.33
N PHE A 316 -5.91 -20.19 -22.58
CA PHE A 316 -6.26 -21.60 -22.65
C PHE A 316 -6.90 -22.05 -23.97
N ASP A 317 -7.65 -21.19 -24.67
CA ASP A 317 -8.20 -21.53 -25.99
C ASP A 317 -7.10 -21.79 -27.01
N ASN A 318 -6.02 -21.02 -26.93
CA ASN A 318 -4.87 -21.15 -27.83
C ASN A 318 -4.06 -22.44 -27.61
N LEU A 319 -4.26 -23.19 -26.50
CA LEU A 319 -3.65 -24.53 -26.32
C LEU A 319 -4.33 -25.63 -27.14
N THR A 320 -5.59 -25.40 -27.52
CA THR A 320 -6.44 -26.42 -28.15
C THR A 320 -6.80 -26.11 -29.59
N SER A 321 -6.27 -25.01 -30.13
CA SER A 321 -6.38 -24.63 -31.54
C SER A 321 -5.12 -25.06 -32.30
#